data_AF-A0A438N8T6-F1
#
_entry.id   AF-A0A438N8T6-F1
#
_cell.length_a   1.000
_cell.length_b   1.000
_cell.length_c   1.000
_cell.angle_alpha   90.00
_cell.angle_beta   90.00
_cell.angle_gamma   90.00
#
_symmetry.space_group_name_H-M   'P 1'
#
loop_
_entity.id
_entity.type
_entity.pdbx_description
1 polymer ?
#
loop_
_entity_poly.entity_id
_entity_poly.type
_entity_poly.pdbx_seq_one_letter_code
_entity_poly.pdbx_strand_id
1 'polypeptide(L)'
;MERHIQSPSLESSWPGERVLPSVLDVQVANESPEPAFLSAFKRSILASSDAAGNQTLMHLNLQAYQPGKYTWPLAILSDFPEKLPSHDELAYLREVFAKCCSGHPFLERLPIAPPSHTAMAPPLQFAIGCVASVHARCEPNEAENLFRASRGLWGATMECDNREARSVELLVTAILGGIYGTLSSDQVLRDKADILLCSGMTIARRMRFHDPKQLEGLLTTPAPTSSAAFVWCLWLIDIVYTLHFGVPVMAFTSRELWTTMPCSTLEFQYVYRDLLDTTVDGLLPLRPTSQDDALVLLMAVVSDLLYLRRSIGQVVRLAASTNKPAPRENPHVPLSAHAELERMECVLSHALDRWHLQFHTSAAPEIMAFYHYCRMYGSCDRVLDLPALAGHGEMNTLPASKVDFSVSGETVRQAWLVLDSASMRSQQHSKDPLCPIWLPIVVFHAGLVVWVEHGSGRGQNNTAYRGAKILLPFKIELERMPWPCCREMVATLSRLAAKPTVAIDV
;
A
#
# COMPACT_ATOMS: atom_id res chain seq x y z
N MET A 1 28.37 20.27 54.74
CA MET A 1 28.03 21.12 53.58
C MET A 1 26.84 20.46 52.89
N GLU A 2 25.67 20.65 53.50
CA GLU A 2 24.39 20.11 53.05
C GLU A 2 24.02 20.82 51.76
N ARG A 3 23.94 20.06 50.65
CA ARG A 3 23.34 20.58 49.43
C ARG A 3 21.86 20.69 49.67
N HIS A 4 21.39 21.91 49.94
CA HIS A 4 20.01 22.28 49.68
C HIS A 4 19.72 21.94 48.21
N ILE A 5 19.03 20.82 47.99
CA ILE A 5 18.31 20.58 46.75
C ILE A 5 17.19 21.62 46.77
N GLN A 6 17.41 22.73 46.07
CA GLN A 6 16.33 23.64 45.72
C GLN A 6 15.28 22.81 45.00
N SER A 7 14.10 22.73 45.59
CA SER A 7 12.88 22.25 44.94
C SER A 7 12.73 22.98 43.60
N PRO A 8 12.71 22.29 42.44
CA PRO A 8 12.42 22.95 41.18
C PRO A 8 11.03 23.59 41.30
N SER A 9 10.93 24.86 40.92
CA SER A 9 9.65 25.57 40.93
C SER A 9 8.63 24.79 40.11
N LEU A 10 7.54 24.37 40.76
CA LEU A 10 6.34 23.83 40.14
C LEU A 10 5.61 24.96 39.39
N GLU A 11 6.16 25.45 38.29
CA GLU A 11 5.57 26.56 37.54
C GLU A 11 4.37 26.13 36.66
N SER A 12 4.11 24.82 36.49
CA SER A 12 2.83 24.33 35.97
C SER A 12 2.39 23.04 36.66
N SER A 13 1.10 23.00 37.05
CA SER A 13 0.44 21.79 37.53
C SER A 13 0.28 20.74 36.44
N TRP A 14 0.30 21.16 35.17
CA TRP A 14 0.20 20.27 34.02
C TRP A 14 1.57 19.67 33.67
N PRO A 15 1.73 18.33 33.71
CA PRO A 15 3.00 17.66 33.43
C PRO A 15 3.61 18.03 32.06
N GLY A 16 2.77 18.28 31.04
CA GLY A 16 3.20 18.61 29.69
C GLY A 16 3.77 20.03 29.51
N GLU A 17 3.61 20.90 30.50
CA GLU A 17 4.12 22.28 30.47
C GLU A 17 5.37 22.47 31.34
N ARG A 18 5.81 21.41 32.03
CA ARG A 18 7.00 21.44 32.87
C ARG A 18 8.25 21.40 31.99
N VAL A 19 9.19 22.30 32.25
CA VAL A 19 10.46 22.42 31.51
C VAL A 19 11.35 21.17 31.67
N LEU A 20 11.18 20.42 32.77
CA LEU A 20 11.86 19.14 33.02
C LEU A 20 10.84 18.13 33.60
N PRO A 21 10.31 17.20 32.79
CA PRO A 21 9.45 16.13 33.30
C PRO A 21 10.25 15.19 34.22
N SER A 22 9.61 14.75 35.29
CA SER A 22 10.17 13.90 36.35
C SER A 22 9.54 12.50 36.33
N VAL A 23 10.14 11.55 37.07
CA VAL A 23 9.58 10.20 37.25
C VAL A 23 8.17 10.23 37.88
N LEU A 24 7.89 11.24 38.71
CA LEU A 24 6.58 11.46 39.32
C LEU A 24 5.53 11.86 38.29
N ASP A 25 5.89 12.58 37.22
CA ASP A 25 4.98 12.95 36.14
C ASP A 25 4.47 11.72 35.38
N VAL A 26 5.34 10.73 35.19
CA VAL A 26 4.99 9.44 34.59
C VAL A 26 4.07 8.65 35.51
N GLN A 27 4.32 8.65 36.83
CA GLN A 27 3.45 7.97 37.79
C GLN A 27 2.04 8.59 37.80
N VAL A 28 1.94 9.91 37.91
CA VAL A 28 0.67 10.65 37.91
C VAL A 28 -0.08 10.47 36.58
N ALA A 29 0.60 10.48 35.44
CA ALA A 29 -0.03 10.24 34.14
C ALA A 29 -0.58 8.81 33.98
N ASN A 30 -0.04 7.85 34.72
CA ASN A 30 -0.47 6.45 34.72
C ASN A 30 -1.52 6.14 35.80
N GLU A 31 -1.83 7.08 36.68
CA GLU A 31 -2.94 6.95 37.63
C GLU A 31 -4.27 6.98 36.87
N SER A 32 -5.17 6.05 37.19
CA SER A 32 -6.51 6.09 36.63
C SER A 32 -7.23 7.34 37.14
N PRO A 33 -7.83 8.18 36.27
CA PRO A 33 -8.56 9.35 36.73
C PRO A 33 -9.69 8.92 37.65
N GLU A 34 -9.88 9.67 38.74
CA GLU A 34 -10.94 9.36 39.70
C GLU A 34 -12.31 9.27 38.99
N PRO A 35 -13.19 8.34 39.37
CA PRO A 35 -14.53 8.23 38.78
C PRO A 35 -15.32 9.54 38.80
N ALA A 36 -15.06 10.40 39.80
CA ALA A 36 -15.62 11.74 39.91
C ALA A 36 -15.16 12.67 38.78
N PHE A 37 -13.89 12.59 38.36
CA PHE A 37 -13.34 13.35 37.24
C PHE A 37 -14.00 12.94 35.92
N LEU A 38 -14.11 11.63 35.64
CA LEU A 38 -14.78 11.13 34.42
C LEU A 38 -16.26 11.56 34.37
N SER A 39 -16.93 11.54 35.52
CA SER A 39 -18.32 12.00 35.65
C SER A 39 -18.47 13.52 35.47
N ALA A 40 -17.48 14.31 35.91
CA ALA A 40 -17.44 15.75 35.71
C ALA A 40 -17.13 16.09 34.24
N PHE A 41 -16.13 15.43 33.64
CA PHE A 41 -15.77 15.58 32.23
C PHE A 41 -16.93 15.25 31.29
N LYS A 42 -17.63 14.13 31.53
CA LYS A 42 -18.85 13.78 30.78
C LYS A 42 -19.92 14.85 30.90
N ARG A 43 -20.17 15.37 32.11
CA ARG A 43 -21.11 16.48 32.33
C ARG A 43 -20.71 17.74 31.58
N SER A 44 -19.42 18.08 31.57
CA SER A 44 -18.90 19.25 30.84
C SER A 44 -19.03 19.10 29.33
N ILE A 45 -18.77 17.92 28.76
CA ILE A 45 -18.99 17.64 27.33
C ILE A 45 -20.48 17.80 26.99
N LEU A 46 -21.36 17.21 27.80
CA LEU A 46 -22.82 17.27 27.57
C LEU A 46 -23.40 18.67 27.76
N ALA A 47 -22.73 19.55 28.52
CA ALA A 47 -23.12 20.94 28.71
C ALA A 47 -22.67 21.85 27.54
N SER A 48 -21.83 21.36 26.62
CA SER A 48 -21.42 22.10 25.43
C SER A 48 -22.59 22.28 24.46
N SER A 49 -22.70 23.47 23.85
CA SER A 49 -23.68 23.74 22.78
C SER A 49 -23.54 22.77 21.61
N ASP A 50 -22.32 22.30 21.35
CA ASP A 50 -22.01 21.39 20.25
C ASP A 50 -22.48 19.95 20.51
N ALA A 51 -22.78 19.62 21.78
CA ALA A 51 -23.29 18.31 22.18
C ALA A 51 -24.83 18.25 22.22
N ALA A 52 -25.52 19.39 22.02
CA ALA A 52 -26.97 19.46 22.06
C ALA A 52 -27.61 18.56 20.99
N GLY A 53 -28.42 17.58 21.43
CA GLY A 53 -29.12 16.64 20.54
C GLY A 53 -28.33 15.38 20.15
N ASN A 54 -27.07 15.23 20.57
CA ASN A 54 -26.27 14.04 20.28
C ASN A 54 -26.53 12.92 21.30
N GLN A 55 -27.49 12.04 21.00
CA GLN A 55 -27.86 10.91 21.87
C GLN A 55 -26.69 9.94 22.12
N THR A 56 -25.76 9.83 21.18
CA THR A 56 -24.57 8.96 21.28
C THR A 56 -23.66 9.39 22.44
N LEU A 57 -23.53 10.70 22.68
CA LEU A 57 -22.75 11.24 23.81
C LEU A 57 -23.41 10.97 25.16
N MET A 58 -24.74 10.88 25.22
CA MET A 58 -25.46 10.56 26.47
C MET A 58 -25.19 9.12 26.92
N HIS A 59 -25.06 8.21 25.97
CA HIS A 59 -24.77 6.79 26.21
C HIS A 59 -23.26 6.48 26.30
N LEU A 60 -22.38 7.48 26.16
CA LEU A 60 -20.94 7.29 26.29
C LEU A 60 -20.62 6.79 27.71
N ASN A 61 -20.22 5.52 27.80
CA ASN A 61 -19.85 4.90 29.07
C ASN A 61 -18.33 5.03 29.22
N LEU A 62 -17.89 6.12 29.86
CA LEU A 62 -16.48 6.30 30.21
C LEU A 62 -16.14 5.36 31.36
N GLN A 63 -15.81 4.11 31.04
CA GLN A 63 -15.26 3.19 32.02
C GLN A 63 -13.79 3.57 32.25
N ALA A 64 -13.37 3.59 33.52
CA ALA A 64 -11.95 3.66 33.84
C ALA A 64 -11.26 2.47 33.16
N TYR A 65 -10.21 2.76 32.40
CA TYR A 65 -9.39 1.73 31.77
C TYR A 65 -8.91 0.77 32.86
N GLN A 66 -9.25 -0.52 32.76
CA GLN A 66 -8.64 -1.49 33.67
C GLN A 66 -7.16 -1.58 33.31
N PRO A 67 -6.24 -1.36 34.26
CA PRO A 67 -4.82 -1.32 33.95
C PRO A 67 -4.41 -2.65 33.34
N GLY A 68 -4.04 -2.63 32.06
CA GLY A 68 -3.32 -3.73 31.43
C GLY A 68 -1.97 -3.98 32.11
N LYS A 69 -1.30 -5.08 31.77
CA LYS A 69 0.05 -5.39 32.29
C LYS A 69 1.06 -4.25 32.06
N TYR A 70 0.84 -3.45 31.02
CA TYR A 70 1.66 -2.30 30.65
C TYR A 70 0.75 -1.09 30.36
N THR A 71 1.23 0.12 30.66
CA THR A 71 0.57 1.39 30.32
C THR A 71 1.12 1.96 29.01
N TRP A 72 0.42 2.92 28.40
CA TRP A 72 0.92 3.61 27.21
C TRP A 72 2.19 4.44 27.53
N PRO A 73 3.21 4.50 26.65
CA PRO A 73 3.33 3.85 25.34
C PRO A 73 3.89 2.41 25.39
N LEU A 74 4.31 1.90 26.56
CA LEU A 74 4.84 0.54 26.69
C LEU A 74 3.83 -0.55 26.29
N ALA A 75 2.53 -0.26 26.36
CA ALA A 75 1.47 -1.13 25.86
C ALA A 75 1.60 -1.46 24.35
N ILE A 76 2.31 -0.64 23.57
CA ILE A 76 2.60 -0.90 22.14
C ILE A 76 3.50 -2.14 21.99
N LEU A 77 4.34 -2.41 22.98
CA LEU A 77 5.27 -3.54 23.03
C LEU A 77 4.62 -4.80 23.64
N SER A 78 3.31 -4.80 23.87
CA SER A 78 2.60 -5.97 24.41
C SER A 78 2.66 -7.18 23.47
N ASP A 79 2.69 -6.94 22.16
CA ASP A 79 2.83 -7.95 21.09
C ASP A 79 4.30 -8.22 20.69
N PHE A 80 5.28 -7.77 21.49
CA PHE A 80 6.69 -7.93 21.14
C PHE A 80 7.08 -9.41 21.19
N PRO A 81 7.75 -9.96 20.16
CA PRO A 81 8.05 -11.38 20.10
C PRO A 81 9.04 -11.80 21.19
N GLU A 82 8.80 -12.97 21.79
CA GLU A 82 9.67 -13.53 22.84
C GLU A 82 11.01 -14.02 22.27
N LYS A 83 11.01 -14.50 21.02
CA LYS A 83 12.19 -15.01 20.33
C LYS A 83 12.56 -14.09 19.18
N LEU A 84 13.72 -13.45 19.31
CA LEU A 84 14.35 -12.68 18.24
C LEU A 84 15.58 -13.42 17.71
N PRO A 85 15.94 -13.23 16.43
CA PRO A 85 17.22 -13.69 15.93
C PRO A 85 18.38 -13.05 16.68
N SER A 86 19.48 -13.80 16.79
CA SER A 86 20.75 -13.33 17.31
C SER A 86 21.33 -12.18 16.46
N HIS A 87 22.30 -11.44 17.01
CA HIS A 87 22.97 -10.38 16.27
C HIS A 87 23.66 -10.89 15.00
N ASP A 88 24.21 -12.11 15.04
CA ASP A 88 24.88 -12.74 13.89
C ASP A 88 23.88 -13.10 12.78
N GLU A 89 22.70 -13.61 13.15
CA GLU A 89 21.61 -13.88 12.20
C GLU A 89 21.08 -12.58 11.58
N LEU A 90 20.93 -11.51 12.35
CA LEU A 90 20.53 -10.20 11.82
C LEU A 90 21.60 -9.61 10.88
N ALA A 91 22.88 -9.84 11.16
CA ALA A 91 23.98 -9.44 10.27
C ALA A 91 23.92 -10.19 8.94
N TYR A 92 23.72 -11.52 8.99
CA TYR A 92 23.51 -12.34 7.80
C TYR A 92 22.29 -11.88 6.98
N LEU A 93 21.14 -11.64 7.61
CA LEU A 93 19.95 -11.16 6.92
C LEU A 93 20.16 -9.79 6.25
N ARG A 94 20.99 -8.92 6.82
CA ARG A 94 21.36 -7.64 6.20
C ARG A 94 22.18 -7.82 4.92
N GLU A 95 23.08 -8.81 4.89
CA GLU A 95 23.81 -9.17 3.66
C GLU A 95 22.87 -9.73 2.60
N VAL A 96 21.94 -10.60 3.00
CA VAL A 96 20.89 -11.14 2.12
C VAL A 96 20.06 -10.00 1.54
N PHE A 97 19.62 -9.05 2.37
CA PHE A 97 18.87 -7.87 1.93
C PHE A 97 19.63 -7.06 0.88
N ALA A 98 20.89 -6.74 1.15
CA ALA A 98 21.72 -5.96 0.22
C ALA A 98 21.86 -6.67 -1.13
N LYS A 99 21.97 -8.00 -1.14
CA LYS A 99 22.03 -8.81 -2.36
C LYS A 99 20.69 -8.85 -3.10
N CYS A 100 19.58 -9.12 -2.42
CA CYS A 100 18.28 -9.29 -3.08
C CYS A 100 17.66 -7.97 -3.53
N CYS A 101 17.95 -6.86 -2.84
CA CYS A 101 17.48 -5.54 -3.24
C CYS A 101 18.34 -4.89 -4.32
N SER A 102 19.52 -5.43 -4.62
CA SER A 102 20.33 -4.98 -5.76
C SER A 102 19.56 -5.21 -7.07
N GLY A 103 19.27 -4.15 -7.81
CA GLY A 103 18.43 -4.17 -9.01
C GLY A 103 16.93 -3.94 -8.78
N HIS A 104 16.46 -3.74 -7.54
CA HIS A 104 15.07 -3.32 -7.32
C HIS A 104 14.93 -1.81 -7.62
N PRO A 105 14.02 -1.38 -8.51
CA PRO A 105 13.93 -0.01 -9.04
C PRO A 105 14.02 1.14 -8.02
N PHE A 106 13.40 0.97 -6.85
CA PHE A 106 13.38 2.02 -5.81
C PHE A 106 14.14 1.67 -4.53
N LEU A 107 14.12 0.40 -4.08
CA LEU A 107 14.76 -0.02 -2.83
C LEU A 107 16.29 0.13 -2.87
N GLU A 108 16.92 -0.10 -4.03
CA GLU A 108 18.37 0.10 -4.19
C GLU A 108 18.80 1.55 -3.96
N ARG A 109 17.88 2.51 -4.16
CA ARG A 109 18.13 3.95 -4.05
C ARG A 109 17.89 4.49 -2.64
N LEU A 110 17.33 3.68 -1.73
CA LEU A 110 17.15 4.09 -0.34
C LEU A 110 18.52 4.16 0.35
N PRO A 111 18.78 5.19 1.17
CA PRO A 111 20.07 5.37 1.84
C PRO A 111 20.20 4.42 3.04
N ILE A 112 20.22 3.12 2.76
CA ILE A 112 20.43 2.08 3.76
C ILE A 112 21.93 1.92 3.92
N ALA A 113 22.45 2.22 5.12
CA ALA A 113 23.87 2.13 5.38
C ALA A 113 24.39 0.73 5.01
N PRO A 114 25.55 0.62 4.32
CA PRO A 114 26.14 -0.67 4.01
C PRO A 114 26.48 -1.43 5.30
N PRO A 115 26.50 -2.77 5.27
CA PRO A 115 26.86 -3.61 6.41
C PRO A 115 28.24 -3.22 6.94
N SER A 116 28.25 -2.36 7.95
CA SER A 116 29.41 -1.79 8.62
C SER A 116 29.05 -1.56 10.09
N HIS A 117 30.06 -1.40 10.95
CA HIS A 117 29.92 -1.31 12.41
C HIS A 117 29.18 -0.06 12.92
N THR A 118 28.67 0.82 12.06
CA THR A 118 27.84 1.96 12.50
C THR A 118 26.52 1.45 13.08
N ALA A 119 26.18 1.94 14.27
CA ALA A 119 24.92 1.62 14.95
C ALA A 119 23.73 2.09 14.09
N MET A 120 22.96 1.14 13.57
CA MET A 120 21.68 1.35 12.89
C MET A 120 20.56 1.36 13.93
N ALA A 121 19.51 2.17 13.73
CA ALA A 121 18.36 2.10 14.63
C ALA A 121 17.75 0.68 14.67
N PRO A 122 17.46 0.12 15.86
CA PRO A 122 16.90 -1.22 16.00
C PRO A 122 15.62 -1.49 15.17
N PRO A 123 14.64 -0.56 15.06
CA PRO A 123 13.47 -0.78 14.20
C PRO A 123 13.85 -1.07 12.75
N LEU A 124 14.83 -0.34 12.22
CA LEU A 124 15.29 -0.49 10.83
C LEU A 124 15.99 -1.84 10.64
N GLN A 125 16.82 -2.26 11.60
CA GLN A 125 17.50 -3.55 11.55
C GLN A 125 16.50 -4.71 11.46
N PHE A 126 15.43 -4.68 12.26
CA PHE A 126 14.38 -5.69 12.21
C PHE A 126 13.54 -5.61 10.92
N ALA A 127 13.27 -4.41 10.40
CA ALA A 127 12.55 -4.26 9.12
C ALA A 127 13.34 -4.83 7.93
N ILE A 128 14.66 -4.59 7.89
CA ILE A 128 15.57 -5.19 6.90
C ILE A 128 15.55 -6.71 7.03
N GLY A 129 15.70 -7.23 8.26
CA GLY A 129 15.65 -8.65 8.54
C GLY A 129 14.34 -9.29 8.09
N CYS A 130 13.22 -8.62 8.31
CA CYS A 130 11.89 -9.07 7.92
C CYS A 130 11.78 -9.32 6.40
N VAL A 131 12.17 -8.35 5.58
CA VAL A 131 12.12 -8.48 4.11
C VAL A 131 13.13 -9.52 3.61
N ALA A 132 14.33 -9.54 4.19
CA ALA A 132 15.35 -10.52 3.86
C ALA A 132 14.93 -11.96 4.19
N SER A 133 14.28 -12.17 5.32
CA SER A 133 13.81 -13.47 5.79
C SER A 133 12.77 -14.07 4.82
N VAL A 134 11.88 -13.23 4.27
CA VAL A 134 10.95 -13.63 3.20
C VAL A 134 11.71 -14.12 1.96
N HIS A 135 12.70 -13.35 1.50
CA HIS A 135 13.49 -13.72 0.33
C HIS A 135 14.32 -14.98 0.55
N ALA A 136 14.96 -15.13 1.72
CA ALA A 136 15.73 -16.29 2.11
C ALA A 136 14.88 -17.57 2.29
N ARG A 137 13.54 -17.44 2.23
CA ARG A 137 12.59 -18.54 2.49
C ARG A 137 12.82 -19.18 3.86
N CYS A 138 13.15 -18.35 4.85
CA CYS A 138 13.20 -18.75 6.24
C CYS A 138 11.81 -19.19 6.73
N GLU A 139 11.75 -19.71 7.96
CA GLU A 139 10.48 -20.06 8.59
C GLU A 139 9.52 -18.87 8.61
N PRO A 140 8.23 -19.03 8.23
CA PRO A 140 7.28 -17.92 8.10
C PRO A 140 7.15 -17.05 9.35
N ASN A 141 7.27 -17.70 10.52
CA ASN A 141 7.18 -17.05 11.82
C ASN A 141 8.36 -16.10 12.09
N GLU A 142 9.51 -16.29 11.44
CA GLU A 142 10.67 -15.41 11.62
C GLU A 142 10.41 -14.02 11.05
N ALA A 143 9.98 -13.95 9.78
CA ALA A 143 9.63 -12.68 9.14
C ALA A 143 8.50 -11.96 9.89
N GLU A 144 7.49 -12.70 10.36
CA GLU A 144 6.40 -12.15 11.15
C GLU A 144 6.89 -11.57 12.49
N ASN A 145 7.73 -12.31 13.22
CA ASN A 145 8.29 -11.83 14.49
C ASN A 145 9.15 -10.58 14.27
N LEU A 146 9.98 -10.57 13.22
CA LEU A 146 10.79 -9.41 12.85
C LEU A 146 9.92 -8.19 12.49
N PHE A 147 8.81 -8.39 11.79
CA PHE A 147 7.84 -7.32 11.54
C PHE A 147 7.21 -6.79 12.85
N ARG A 148 6.74 -7.69 13.73
CA ARG A 148 6.15 -7.31 15.02
C ARG A 148 7.15 -6.53 15.89
N ALA A 149 8.40 -6.97 15.95
CA ALA A 149 9.47 -6.30 16.67
C ALA A 149 9.80 -4.91 16.09
N SER A 150 9.99 -4.85 14.77
CA SER A 150 10.23 -3.60 14.03
C SER A 150 9.13 -2.58 14.29
N ARG A 151 7.87 -2.97 14.06
CA ARG A 151 6.70 -2.10 14.24
C ARG A 151 6.50 -1.69 15.68
N GLY A 152 6.70 -2.59 16.64
CA GLY A 152 6.58 -2.30 18.06
C GLY A 152 7.57 -1.24 18.51
N LEU A 153 8.85 -1.42 18.17
CA LEU A 153 9.89 -0.44 18.49
C LEU A 153 9.72 0.86 17.73
N TRP A 154 9.35 0.80 16.45
CA TRP A 154 9.04 1.99 15.66
C TRP A 154 7.93 2.82 16.32
N GLY A 155 6.82 2.19 16.73
CA GLY A 155 5.71 2.87 17.37
C GLY A 155 6.09 3.44 18.75
N ALA A 156 6.79 2.66 19.57
CA ALA A 156 7.27 3.12 20.87
C ALA A 156 8.25 4.31 20.73
N THR A 157 9.15 4.28 19.75
CA THR A 157 10.07 5.40 19.48
C THR A 157 9.31 6.65 19.06
N MET A 158 8.35 6.53 18.12
CA MET A 158 7.56 7.67 17.64
C MET A 158 6.72 8.33 18.73
N GLU A 159 6.16 7.53 19.66
CA GLU A 159 5.37 8.02 20.77
C GLU A 159 6.22 8.66 21.87
N CYS A 160 7.39 8.08 22.17
CA CYS A 160 8.31 8.61 23.16
C CYS A 160 9.03 9.88 22.69
N ASP A 161 9.39 9.95 21.40
CA ASP A 161 10.04 11.11 20.81
C ASP A 161 9.48 11.43 19.42
N ASN A 162 8.53 12.36 19.37
CA ASN A 162 7.96 12.86 18.13
C ASN A 162 8.97 13.54 17.20
N ARG A 163 10.17 13.91 17.66
CA ARG A 163 11.24 14.45 16.79
C ARG A 163 11.74 13.38 15.83
N GLU A 164 11.67 12.11 16.23
CA GLU A 164 12.03 10.96 15.40
C GLU A 164 11.11 10.81 14.17
N ALA A 165 9.96 11.50 14.14
CA ALA A 165 9.16 11.67 12.92
C ALA A 165 9.88 12.43 11.79
N ARG A 166 11.11 12.90 12.02
CA ARG A 166 12.02 13.48 11.00
C ARG A 166 13.22 12.57 10.71
N SER A 167 13.22 11.34 11.22
CA SER A 167 14.27 10.36 11.00
C SER A 167 14.07 9.62 9.68
N VAL A 168 15.10 9.66 8.83
CA VAL A 168 15.13 8.88 7.59
C VAL A 168 15.09 7.38 7.89
N GLU A 169 15.75 6.92 8.95
CA GLU A 169 15.77 5.50 9.32
C GLU A 169 14.37 4.99 9.70
N LEU A 170 13.59 5.80 10.43
CA LEU A 170 12.20 5.45 10.73
C LEU A 170 11.29 5.51 9.50
N LEU A 171 11.57 6.39 8.54
CA LEU A 171 10.86 6.39 7.27
C LEU A 171 11.15 5.12 6.46
N VAL A 172 12.42 4.71 6.36
CA VAL A 172 12.80 3.45 5.71
C VAL A 172 12.16 2.26 6.43
N THR A 173 12.14 2.28 7.76
CA THR A 173 11.45 1.26 8.57
C THR A 173 9.97 1.16 8.19
N ALA A 174 9.28 2.29 8.07
CA ALA A 174 7.88 2.32 7.66
C ALA A 174 7.67 1.80 6.22
N ILE A 175 8.57 2.12 5.29
CA ILE A 175 8.54 1.61 3.91
C ILE A 175 8.68 0.08 3.89
N LEU A 176 9.73 -0.46 4.53
CA LEU A 176 10.00 -1.90 4.55
C LEU A 176 8.91 -2.67 5.29
N GLY A 177 8.44 -2.14 6.42
CA GLY A 177 7.29 -2.70 7.15
C GLY A 177 6.00 -2.65 6.32
N GLY A 178 5.76 -1.57 5.60
CA GLY A 178 4.62 -1.42 4.69
C GLY A 178 4.62 -2.46 3.57
N ILE A 179 5.78 -2.77 2.98
CA ILE A 179 5.94 -3.82 1.97
C ILE A 179 5.52 -5.17 2.53
N TYR A 180 6.14 -5.59 3.64
CA TYR A 180 5.85 -6.89 4.24
C TYR A 180 4.39 -7.00 4.67
N GLY A 181 3.90 -5.99 5.40
CA GLY A 181 2.55 -6.00 5.94
C GLY A 181 1.47 -6.00 4.85
N THR A 182 1.66 -5.27 3.75
CA THR A 182 0.75 -5.28 2.58
C THR A 182 0.70 -6.64 1.89
N LEU A 183 1.82 -7.37 1.90
CA LEU A 183 1.95 -8.70 1.29
C LEU A 183 1.80 -9.84 2.31
N SER A 184 1.28 -9.54 3.50
CA SER A 184 0.97 -10.54 4.52
C SER A 184 -0.37 -11.22 4.23
N SER A 185 -0.47 -12.49 4.64
CA SER A 185 -1.74 -13.23 4.73
C SER A 185 -2.54 -12.87 6.00
N ASP A 186 -1.87 -12.48 7.08
CA ASP A 186 -2.52 -12.17 8.36
C ASP A 186 -3.16 -10.78 8.36
N GLN A 187 -4.49 -10.73 8.56
CA GLN A 187 -5.28 -9.50 8.66
C GLN A 187 -4.76 -8.52 9.72
N VAL A 188 -4.34 -9.01 10.89
CA VAL A 188 -3.84 -8.16 11.98
C VAL A 188 -2.56 -7.45 11.55
N LEU A 189 -1.69 -8.13 10.79
CA LEU A 189 -0.47 -7.53 10.26
C LEU A 189 -0.79 -6.52 9.15
N ARG A 190 -1.81 -6.81 8.33
CA ARG A 190 -2.31 -5.88 7.30
C ARG A 190 -2.83 -4.58 7.90
N ASP A 191 -3.68 -4.66 8.92
CA ASP A 191 -4.22 -3.48 9.61
C ASP A 191 -3.09 -2.64 10.24
N LYS A 192 -2.05 -3.30 10.76
CA LYS A 192 -0.85 -2.63 11.26
C LYS A 192 -0.01 -1.99 10.15
N ALA A 193 0.00 -2.56 8.95
CA ALA A 193 0.69 -2.03 7.78
C ALA A 193 0.08 -0.71 7.29
N ASP A 194 -1.26 -0.60 7.32
CA ASP A 194 -2.00 0.63 6.99
C ASP A 194 -1.53 1.82 7.83
N ILE A 195 -1.38 1.59 9.14
CA ILE A 195 -0.89 2.61 10.09
C ILE A 195 0.54 3.03 9.74
N LEU A 196 1.42 2.07 9.42
CA LEU A 196 2.81 2.35 9.02
C LEU A 196 2.86 3.13 7.71
N LEU A 197 2.05 2.76 6.72
CA LEU A 197 1.96 3.44 5.44
C LEU A 197 1.48 4.89 5.61
N CYS A 198 0.35 5.10 6.30
CA CYS A 198 -0.17 6.43 6.61
C CYS A 198 0.85 7.31 7.35
N SER A 199 1.55 6.72 8.31
CA SER A 199 2.57 7.42 9.09
C SER A 199 3.82 7.73 8.25
N GLY A 200 4.30 6.78 7.45
CA GLY A 200 5.42 6.96 6.52
C GLY A 200 5.15 8.07 5.51
N MET A 201 3.94 8.13 4.95
CA MET A 201 3.53 9.24 4.07
C MET A 201 3.49 10.59 4.78
N THR A 202 2.99 10.62 6.02
CA THR A 202 2.99 11.83 6.85
C THR A 202 4.42 12.31 7.12
N ILE A 203 5.34 11.40 7.45
CA ILE A 203 6.77 11.69 7.63
C ILE A 203 7.35 12.23 6.31
N ALA A 204 7.14 11.56 5.19
CA ALA A 204 7.64 12.00 3.88
C ALA A 204 7.11 13.40 3.47
N ARG A 205 5.84 13.71 3.78
CA ARG A 205 5.26 15.05 3.58
C ARG A 205 5.90 16.10 4.48
N ARG A 206 6.06 15.79 5.77
CA ARG A 206 6.72 16.68 6.73
C ARG A 206 8.17 16.97 6.36
N MET A 207 8.88 15.96 5.83
CA MET A 207 10.25 16.08 5.31
C MET A 207 10.33 16.67 3.90
N ARG A 208 9.18 17.02 3.29
CA ARG A 208 9.08 17.62 1.95
C ARG A 208 9.70 16.79 0.83
N PHE A 209 9.74 15.47 0.96
CA PHE A 209 10.31 14.61 -0.09
C PHE A 209 9.48 14.57 -1.38
N HIS A 210 8.21 14.97 -1.32
CA HIS A 210 7.31 15.10 -2.48
C HIS A 210 7.54 16.39 -3.28
N ASP A 211 8.20 17.39 -2.70
CA ASP A 211 8.58 18.65 -3.35
C ASP A 211 9.99 19.06 -2.87
N PRO A 212 11.04 18.42 -3.42
CA PRO A 212 12.42 18.71 -3.03
C PRO A 212 12.83 20.16 -3.29
N LYS A 213 12.25 20.84 -4.29
CA LYS A 213 12.59 22.24 -4.61
C LYS A 213 12.16 23.19 -3.51
N GLN A 214 11.00 22.96 -2.91
CA GLN A 214 10.57 23.73 -1.75
C GLN A 214 11.51 23.53 -0.56
N LEU A 215 12.03 22.32 -0.36
CA LEU A 215 13.01 22.03 0.68
C LEU A 215 14.33 22.77 0.45
N GLU A 216 14.82 22.80 -0.79
CA GLU A 216 16.04 23.54 -1.18
C GLU A 216 15.92 25.03 -0.89
N GLY A 217 14.75 25.62 -1.21
CA GLY A 217 14.46 27.03 -0.92
C GLY A 217 14.48 27.35 0.58
N LEU A 218 14.10 26.39 1.43
CA LEU A 218 14.07 26.56 2.88
C LEU A 218 15.43 26.32 3.54
N LEU A 219 16.18 25.32 3.08
CA LEU A 219 17.44 24.88 3.70
C LEU A 219 18.69 25.49 3.06
N THR A 220 18.54 26.25 1.97
CA THR A 220 19.64 26.83 1.16
C THR A 220 20.71 25.80 0.75
N THR A 221 20.34 24.52 0.75
CA THR A 221 21.19 23.37 0.43
C THR A 221 20.43 22.47 -0.54
N PRO A 222 21.12 21.81 -1.49
CA PRO A 222 20.48 20.92 -2.44
C PRO A 222 19.80 19.75 -1.72
N ALA A 223 18.63 19.35 -2.21
CA ALA A 223 17.91 18.23 -1.60
C ALA A 223 18.70 16.93 -1.78
N PRO A 224 18.56 15.96 -0.86
CA PRO A 224 19.17 14.65 -1.03
C PRO A 224 18.70 14.02 -2.35
N THR A 225 19.65 13.50 -3.14
CA THR A 225 19.39 12.83 -4.42
C THR A 225 18.44 11.62 -4.28
N SER A 226 18.35 11.03 -3.09
CA SER A 226 17.47 9.90 -2.77
C SER A 226 16.04 10.30 -2.33
N SER A 227 15.73 11.60 -2.19
CA SER A 227 14.45 12.08 -1.67
C SER A 227 13.23 11.53 -2.43
N ALA A 228 13.29 11.51 -3.77
CA ALA A 228 12.21 10.99 -4.61
C ALA A 228 11.99 9.48 -4.41
N ALA A 229 13.04 8.70 -4.11
CA ALA A 229 12.93 7.25 -3.96
C ALA A 229 12.04 6.85 -2.77
N PHE A 230 12.04 7.62 -1.68
CA PHE A 230 11.11 7.39 -0.55
C PHE A 230 9.66 7.52 -0.98
N VAL A 231 9.35 8.58 -1.72
CA VAL A 231 8.00 8.88 -2.19
C VAL A 231 7.55 7.84 -3.21
N TRP A 232 8.43 7.43 -4.12
CA TRP A 232 8.16 6.36 -5.09
C TRP A 232 7.90 5.02 -4.41
N CYS A 233 8.68 4.64 -3.40
CA CYS A 233 8.41 3.43 -2.62
C CYS A 233 7.05 3.49 -1.93
N LEU A 234 6.77 4.56 -1.19
CA LEU A 234 5.50 4.72 -0.47
C LEU A 234 4.29 4.72 -1.41
N TRP A 235 4.40 5.41 -2.54
CA TRP A 235 3.33 5.46 -3.53
C TRP A 235 3.09 4.10 -4.18
N LEU A 236 4.15 3.35 -4.50
CA LEU A 236 4.01 1.98 -5.00
C LEU A 236 3.33 1.08 -3.97
N ILE A 237 3.72 1.15 -2.70
CA ILE A 237 3.10 0.37 -1.62
C ILE A 237 1.61 0.71 -1.50
N ASP A 238 1.24 2.00 -1.56
CA ASP A 238 -0.17 2.40 -1.48
C ASP A 238 -1.00 1.93 -2.69
N ILE A 239 -0.43 1.99 -3.90
CA ILE A 239 -1.06 1.40 -5.09
C ILE A 239 -1.28 -0.10 -4.87
N VAL A 240 -0.24 -0.82 -4.46
CA VAL A 240 -0.29 -2.27 -4.21
C VAL A 240 -1.31 -2.60 -3.11
N TYR A 241 -1.36 -1.82 -2.04
CA TYR A 241 -2.32 -1.95 -0.95
C TYR A 241 -3.76 -1.75 -1.43
N THR A 242 -4.00 -0.69 -2.21
CA THR A 242 -5.28 -0.40 -2.86
C THR A 242 -5.73 -1.53 -3.78
N LEU A 243 -4.81 -2.05 -4.60
CA LEU A 243 -5.08 -3.15 -5.51
C LEU A 243 -5.39 -4.45 -4.76
N HIS A 244 -4.65 -4.76 -3.71
CA HIS A 244 -4.82 -5.98 -2.95
C HIS A 244 -6.15 -6.02 -2.18
N PHE A 245 -6.51 -4.92 -1.52
CA PHE A 245 -7.62 -4.91 -0.57
C PHE A 245 -8.87 -4.18 -1.06
N GLY A 246 -8.83 -3.52 -2.23
CA GLY A 246 -9.98 -2.75 -2.68
C GLY A 246 -10.33 -1.61 -1.71
N VAL A 247 -9.36 -1.10 -0.95
CA VAL A 247 -9.48 0.12 -0.13
C VAL A 247 -9.05 1.36 -0.92
N PRO A 248 -9.54 2.58 -0.58
CA PRO A 248 -9.12 3.80 -1.29
C PRO A 248 -7.61 4.01 -1.25
N VAL A 249 -7.07 4.62 -2.31
CA VAL A 249 -5.71 5.17 -2.31
C VAL A 249 -5.64 6.18 -1.17
N MET A 250 -4.83 5.91 -0.14
CA MET A 250 -4.73 6.76 1.05
C MET A 250 -3.67 7.86 0.87
N ALA A 251 -3.01 7.90 -0.29
CA ALA A 251 -1.69 8.51 -0.45
C ALA A 251 -1.59 9.71 -1.40
N PHE A 252 -0.33 9.99 -1.74
CA PHE A 252 0.12 10.87 -2.82
C PHE A 252 -0.68 10.60 -4.10
N THR A 253 -1.23 11.68 -4.67
CA THR A 253 -1.77 11.64 -6.03
C THR A 253 -0.66 11.95 -7.01
N SER A 254 -0.80 11.52 -8.26
CA SER A 254 0.10 11.93 -9.35
C SER A 254 0.33 13.44 -9.36
N ARG A 255 -0.68 14.26 -9.02
CA ARG A 255 -0.63 15.73 -9.00
C ARG A 255 0.12 16.35 -7.81
N GLU A 256 0.33 15.59 -6.74
CA GLU A 256 1.04 16.07 -5.53
C GLU A 256 2.56 15.95 -5.69
N LEU A 257 3.03 15.24 -6.72
CA LEU A 257 4.40 14.78 -6.83
C LEU A 257 5.26 15.76 -7.65
N TRP A 258 5.96 16.66 -6.99
CA TRP A 258 6.85 17.66 -7.59
C TRP A 258 8.31 17.23 -7.51
N THR A 259 8.57 16.00 -7.92
CA THR A 259 9.90 15.37 -7.91
C THR A 259 10.48 15.27 -9.33
N THR A 260 11.75 14.86 -9.43
CA THR A 260 12.36 14.49 -10.72
C THR A 260 12.09 13.04 -11.06
N MET A 261 12.17 12.71 -12.35
CA MET A 261 12.16 11.33 -12.81
C MET A 261 13.32 10.53 -12.20
N PRO A 262 13.16 9.22 -11.98
CA PRO A 262 14.21 8.38 -11.41
C PRO A 262 15.59 8.49 -12.09
N CYS A 263 15.66 8.48 -13.43
CA CYS A 263 16.95 8.46 -14.14
C CYS A 263 17.27 9.73 -14.92
N SER A 264 16.44 10.77 -14.80
CA SER A 264 16.69 12.05 -15.50
C SER A 264 16.41 13.24 -14.60
N THR A 265 16.95 14.39 -14.96
CA THR A 265 16.70 15.67 -14.29
C THR A 265 15.34 16.27 -14.67
N LEU A 266 14.57 15.60 -15.53
CA LEU A 266 13.25 16.06 -15.93
C LEU A 266 12.28 15.99 -14.75
N GLU A 267 11.41 16.98 -14.66
CA GLU A 267 10.33 16.99 -13.69
C GLU A 267 9.30 15.91 -14.04
N PHE A 268 8.89 15.13 -13.03
CA PHE A 268 7.88 14.09 -13.19
C PHE A 268 6.58 14.65 -13.78
N GLN A 269 6.10 15.80 -13.28
CA GLN A 269 4.88 16.46 -13.76
C GLN A 269 4.93 16.78 -15.25
N TYR A 270 6.09 17.24 -15.74
CA TYR A 270 6.27 17.59 -17.14
C TYR A 270 6.18 16.34 -18.02
N VAL A 271 6.91 15.29 -17.66
CA VAL A 271 6.93 14.02 -18.40
C VAL A 271 5.57 13.33 -18.37
N TYR A 272 4.91 13.32 -17.22
CA TYR A 272 3.60 12.68 -17.09
C TYR A 272 2.50 13.44 -17.84
N ARG A 273 2.51 14.78 -17.79
CA ARG A 273 1.59 15.59 -18.61
C ARG A 273 1.81 15.36 -20.10
N ASP A 274 3.06 15.28 -20.54
CA ASP A 274 3.39 14.97 -21.94
C ASP A 274 2.88 13.58 -22.32
N LEU A 275 2.99 12.57 -21.45
CA LEU A 275 2.43 11.24 -21.67
C LEU A 275 0.89 11.25 -21.83
N LEU A 276 0.21 12.10 -21.05
CA LEU A 276 -1.26 12.25 -21.09
C LEU A 276 -1.75 13.10 -22.27
N ASP A 277 -0.87 13.82 -22.97
CA ASP A 277 -1.26 14.69 -24.08
C ASP A 277 -1.74 13.86 -25.28
N THR A 278 -3.00 14.02 -25.65
CA THR A 278 -3.62 13.33 -26.80
C THR A 278 -3.51 14.12 -28.10
N THR A 279 -2.93 15.32 -28.08
CA THR A 279 -2.86 16.21 -29.24
C THR A 279 -1.60 16.02 -30.10
N VAL A 280 -0.57 15.37 -29.54
CA VAL A 280 0.72 15.18 -30.19
C VAL A 280 0.87 13.71 -30.60
N ASP A 281 0.66 13.40 -31.88
CA ASP A 281 0.84 12.06 -32.49
C ASP A 281 2.33 11.62 -32.61
N GLY A 282 3.18 12.05 -31.67
CA GLY A 282 4.63 11.89 -31.72
C GLY A 282 5.25 11.22 -30.49
N LEU A 283 6.42 10.60 -30.71
CA LEU A 283 7.31 10.11 -29.64
C LEU A 283 7.77 11.29 -28.78
N LEU A 284 7.78 11.13 -27.45
CA LEU A 284 8.19 12.18 -26.50
C LEU A 284 9.58 12.76 -26.90
N PRO A 285 9.74 14.09 -27.00
CA PRO A 285 10.97 14.72 -27.50
C PRO A 285 12.17 14.60 -26.54
N LEU A 286 11.95 14.27 -25.26
CA LEU A 286 12.97 13.99 -24.25
C LEU A 286 12.64 12.64 -23.60
N ARG A 287 13.32 11.57 -24.03
CA ARG A 287 12.93 10.20 -23.64
C ARG A 287 13.51 9.80 -22.29
N PRO A 288 12.71 9.65 -21.22
CA PRO A 288 13.04 8.68 -20.19
C PRO A 288 13.20 7.31 -20.87
N THR A 289 14.30 6.62 -20.60
CA THR A 289 14.63 5.33 -21.23
C THR A 289 14.86 4.22 -20.20
N SER A 290 14.88 4.58 -18.91
CA SER A 290 15.15 3.62 -17.86
C SER A 290 13.91 2.82 -17.48
N GLN A 291 14.14 1.63 -16.92
CA GLN A 291 13.10 0.77 -16.38
C GLN A 291 12.39 1.44 -15.19
N ASP A 292 13.12 2.20 -14.37
CA ASP A 292 12.56 2.91 -13.22
C ASP A 292 11.61 4.02 -13.65
N ASP A 293 11.96 4.78 -14.70
CA ASP A 293 11.07 5.78 -15.27
C ASP A 293 9.80 5.12 -15.84
N ALA A 294 9.96 3.98 -16.50
CA ALA A 294 8.85 3.20 -17.06
C ALA A 294 7.89 2.77 -15.95
N LEU A 295 8.40 2.27 -14.83
CA LEU A 295 7.58 1.87 -13.67
C LEU A 295 6.86 3.06 -13.03
N VAL A 296 7.55 4.19 -12.79
CA VAL A 296 6.92 5.39 -12.20
C VAL A 296 5.78 5.92 -13.05
N LEU A 297 5.91 5.89 -14.38
CA LEU A 297 4.82 6.32 -15.27
C LEU A 297 3.63 5.36 -15.25
N LEU A 298 3.86 4.03 -15.16
CA LEU A 298 2.76 3.08 -14.96
C LEU A 298 2.06 3.29 -13.62
N MET A 299 2.83 3.54 -12.54
CA MET A 299 2.29 3.87 -11.22
C MET A 299 1.39 5.10 -11.29
N ALA A 300 1.79 6.14 -12.02
CA ALA A 300 0.99 7.34 -12.22
C ALA A 300 -0.35 7.03 -12.92
N VAL A 301 -0.30 6.30 -14.05
CA VAL A 301 -1.49 5.94 -14.81
C VAL A 301 -2.45 5.09 -13.98
N VAL A 302 -1.96 4.05 -13.29
CA VAL A 302 -2.84 3.19 -12.48
C VAL A 302 -3.38 3.91 -11.26
N SER A 303 -2.58 4.78 -10.62
CA SER A 303 -3.03 5.62 -9.51
C SER A 303 -4.17 6.54 -9.94
N ASP A 304 -4.05 7.19 -11.09
CA ASP A 304 -5.11 8.05 -11.63
C ASP A 304 -6.35 7.25 -12.03
N LEU A 305 -6.17 6.04 -12.59
CA LEU A 305 -7.29 5.15 -12.91
C LEU A 305 -8.01 4.65 -11.66
N LEU A 306 -7.27 4.32 -10.59
CA LEU A 306 -7.82 3.97 -9.28
C LEU A 306 -8.62 5.13 -8.69
N TYR A 307 -8.04 6.33 -8.68
CA TYR A 307 -8.69 7.54 -8.20
C TYR A 307 -9.95 7.88 -9.00
N LEU A 308 -9.88 7.83 -10.33
CA LEU A 308 -10.97 8.13 -11.25
C LEU A 308 -12.18 7.21 -11.02
N ARG A 309 -11.94 5.90 -10.91
CA ARG A 309 -13.01 4.92 -10.69
C ARG A 309 -13.63 5.00 -9.31
N ARG A 310 -12.86 5.37 -8.29
CA ARG A 310 -13.37 5.62 -6.94
C ARG A 310 -14.21 6.89 -6.88
N SER A 311 -13.71 7.98 -7.44
CA SER A 311 -14.35 9.29 -7.32
C SER A 311 -15.55 9.42 -8.27
N ILE A 312 -15.31 9.32 -9.57
CA ILE A 312 -16.34 9.52 -10.60
C ILE A 312 -17.07 8.20 -10.90
N GLY A 313 -16.36 7.08 -10.95
CA GLY A 313 -16.95 5.78 -11.25
C GLY A 313 -18.05 5.35 -10.26
N GLN A 314 -17.89 5.64 -8.96
CA GLN A 314 -18.93 5.39 -7.96
C GLN A 314 -20.19 6.22 -8.22
N VAL A 315 -20.04 7.50 -8.57
CA VAL A 315 -21.18 8.38 -8.91
C VAL A 315 -21.92 7.85 -10.13
N VAL A 316 -21.19 7.40 -11.15
CA VAL A 316 -21.78 6.80 -12.37
C VAL A 316 -22.53 5.51 -12.04
N ARG A 317 -21.97 4.61 -11.21
CA ARG A 317 -22.64 3.36 -10.79
C ARG A 317 -23.91 3.63 -9.99
N LEU A 318 -23.87 4.58 -9.06
CA LEU A 318 -25.03 5.00 -8.29
C LEU A 318 -26.13 5.55 -9.21
N ALA A 319 -25.77 6.40 -10.17
CA ALA A 319 -26.72 6.93 -11.15
C ALA A 319 -27.36 5.82 -12.00
N ALA A 320 -26.56 4.85 -12.48
CA ALA A 320 -27.05 3.72 -13.28
C ALA A 320 -28.04 2.84 -12.50
N SER A 321 -27.84 2.65 -11.20
CA SER A 321 -28.73 1.86 -10.34
C SER A 321 -30.15 2.43 -10.22
N THR A 322 -30.33 3.72 -10.52
CA THR A 322 -31.65 4.37 -10.42
C THR A 322 -32.60 4.06 -11.59
N ASN A 323 -32.15 3.29 -12.61
CA ASN A 323 -32.93 2.83 -13.77
C ASN A 323 -33.73 3.92 -14.52
N LYS A 324 -33.42 5.21 -14.29
CA LYS A 324 -34.02 6.31 -15.03
C LYS A 324 -33.21 6.52 -16.31
N PRO A 325 -33.78 6.25 -17.50
CA PRO A 325 -33.08 6.55 -18.74
C PRO A 325 -32.76 8.05 -18.76
N ALA A 326 -31.49 8.39 -18.94
CA ALA A 326 -31.09 9.78 -19.15
C ALA A 326 -31.87 10.32 -20.36
N PRO A 327 -32.40 11.57 -20.30
CA PRO A 327 -33.07 12.16 -21.45
C PRO A 327 -32.13 12.17 -22.65
N ARG A 328 -32.52 11.51 -23.75
CA ARG A 328 -31.69 11.35 -24.98
C ARG A 328 -31.30 12.68 -25.63
N GLU A 329 -31.98 13.77 -25.27
CA GLU A 329 -31.82 15.11 -25.83
C GLU A 329 -31.22 16.11 -24.83
N ASN A 330 -30.54 15.65 -23.77
CA ASN A 330 -29.92 16.57 -22.83
C ASN A 330 -28.61 17.17 -23.40
N PRO A 331 -28.54 18.48 -23.68
CA PRO A 331 -27.34 19.12 -24.24
C PRO A 331 -26.16 19.13 -23.26
N HIS A 332 -26.40 18.80 -21.97
CA HIS A 332 -25.37 18.71 -20.94
C HIS A 332 -24.79 17.30 -20.76
N VAL A 333 -25.16 16.32 -21.60
CA VAL A 333 -24.55 14.98 -21.59
C VAL A 333 -23.01 15.01 -21.63
N PRO A 334 -22.35 15.90 -22.42
CA PRO A 334 -20.89 16.02 -22.41
C PRO A 334 -20.30 16.48 -21.05
N LEU A 335 -21.12 17.06 -20.17
CA LEU A 335 -20.73 17.49 -18.82
C LEU A 335 -21.16 16.48 -17.74
N SER A 336 -21.66 15.30 -18.14
CA SER A 336 -22.06 14.26 -17.20
C SER A 336 -20.86 13.53 -16.61
N ALA A 337 -21.03 12.99 -15.40
CA ALA A 337 -20.01 12.15 -14.77
C ALA A 337 -19.62 10.94 -15.64
N HIS A 338 -20.56 10.42 -16.45
CA HIS A 338 -20.31 9.31 -17.36
C HIS A 338 -19.41 9.73 -18.52
N ALA A 339 -19.73 10.83 -19.20
CA ALA A 339 -18.90 11.35 -20.29
C ALA A 339 -17.49 11.75 -19.80
N GLU A 340 -17.39 12.33 -18.59
CA GLU A 340 -16.09 12.66 -18.00
C GLU A 340 -15.28 11.40 -17.65
N LEU A 341 -15.93 10.37 -17.11
CA LEU A 341 -15.29 9.07 -16.85
C LEU A 341 -14.74 8.46 -18.14
N GLU A 342 -15.57 8.34 -19.18
CA GLU A 342 -15.16 7.79 -20.48
C GLU A 342 -14.03 8.61 -21.11
N ARG A 343 -14.11 9.94 -21.05
CA ARG A 343 -13.06 10.84 -21.55
C ARG A 343 -11.74 10.61 -20.83
N MET A 344 -11.76 10.50 -19.50
CA MET A 344 -10.55 10.31 -18.71
C MET A 344 -9.98 8.90 -18.85
N GLU A 345 -10.81 7.86 -18.92
CA GLU A 345 -10.36 6.50 -19.23
C GLU A 345 -9.75 6.41 -20.63
N CYS A 346 -10.30 7.13 -21.60
CA CYS A 346 -9.74 7.23 -22.95
C CYS A 346 -8.34 7.88 -22.93
N VAL A 347 -8.16 9.00 -22.22
CA VAL A 347 -6.84 9.66 -22.06
C VAL A 347 -5.83 8.70 -21.41
N LEU A 348 -6.20 8.02 -20.33
CA LEU A 348 -5.32 7.07 -19.64
C LEU A 348 -5.00 5.85 -20.52
N SER A 349 -5.95 5.38 -21.33
CA SER A 349 -5.71 4.32 -22.30
C SER A 349 -4.68 4.73 -23.36
N HIS A 350 -4.81 5.94 -23.92
CA HIS A 350 -3.83 6.49 -24.87
C HIS A 350 -2.45 6.66 -24.23
N ALA A 351 -2.38 7.09 -22.97
CA ALA A 351 -1.14 7.16 -22.22
C ALA A 351 -0.45 5.80 -22.10
N LEU A 352 -1.20 4.72 -21.88
CA LEU A 352 -0.67 3.35 -21.91
C LEU A 352 -0.14 2.96 -23.30
N ASP A 353 -0.83 3.33 -24.37
CA ASP A 353 -0.35 3.05 -25.74
C ASP A 353 0.97 3.78 -26.03
N ARG A 354 1.09 5.05 -25.63
CA ARG A 354 2.34 5.82 -25.75
C ARG A 354 3.45 5.25 -24.87
N TRP A 355 3.12 4.85 -23.65
CA TRP A 355 4.06 4.15 -22.76
C TRP A 355 4.61 2.89 -23.45
N HIS A 356 3.74 2.07 -24.05
CA HIS A 356 4.14 0.85 -24.72
C HIS A 356 5.07 1.14 -25.90
N LEU A 357 4.71 2.09 -26.77
CA LEU A 357 5.55 2.50 -27.90
C LEU A 357 6.96 2.89 -27.46
N GLN A 358 7.11 3.47 -26.28
CA GLN A 358 8.39 3.94 -25.75
C GLN A 358 9.19 2.86 -25.02
N PHE A 359 8.55 2.02 -24.20
CA PHE A 359 9.24 1.17 -23.23
C PHE A 359 9.17 -0.33 -23.54
N HIS A 360 8.30 -0.81 -24.44
CA HIS A 360 8.08 -2.26 -24.61
C HIS A 360 9.33 -3.08 -24.95
N THR A 361 10.34 -2.47 -25.58
CA THR A 361 11.60 -3.17 -25.93
C THR A 361 12.64 -3.17 -24.81
N SER A 362 12.54 -2.26 -23.84
CA SER A 362 13.54 -2.08 -22.77
C SER A 362 13.02 -2.41 -21.37
N ALA A 363 11.70 -2.45 -21.18
CA ALA A 363 11.07 -2.77 -19.90
C ALA A 363 11.37 -4.21 -19.49
N ALA A 364 11.66 -4.40 -18.20
CA ALA A 364 11.80 -5.73 -17.61
C ALA A 364 10.46 -6.49 -17.69
N PRO A 365 10.47 -7.84 -17.74
CA PRO A 365 9.25 -8.63 -17.84
C PRO A 365 8.22 -8.35 -16.74
N GLU A 366 8.66 -8.12 -15.51
CA GLU A 366 7.78 -7.76 -14.39
C GLU A 366 7.09 -6.39 -14.55
N ILE A 367 7.73 -5.45 -15.24
CA ILE A 367 7.17 -4.13 -15.56
C ILE A 367 6.17 -4.30 -16.72
N MET A 368 6.48 -5.14 -17.71
CA MET A 368 5.53 -5.50 -18.77
C MET A 368 4.30 -6.21 -18.22
N ALA A 369 4.47 -7.11 -17.24
CA ALA A 369 3.34 -7.72 -16.52
C ALA A 369 2.46 -6.64 -15.86
N PHE A 370 3.08 -5.60 -15.27
CA PHE A 370 2.34 -4.48 -14.69
C PHE A 370 1.65 -3.61 -15.74
N TYR A 371 2.26 -3.39 -16.90
CA TYR A 371 1.63 -2.72 -18.04
C TYR A 371 0.38 -3.46 -18.52
N HIS A 372 0.49 -4.77 -18.77
CA HIS A 372 -0.64 -5.60 -19.17
C HIS A 372 -1.73 -5.61 -18.11
N TYR A 373 -1.36 -5.60 -16.83
CA TYR A 373 -2.30 -5.42 -15.74
C TYR A 373 -3.01 -4.06 -15.79
N CYS A 374 -2.31 -2.96 -16.06
CA CYS A 374 -2.93 -1.65 -16.21
C CYS A 374 -3.95 -1.62 -17.36
N ARG A 375 -3.65 -2.28 -18.49
CA ARG A 375 -4.60 -2.44 -19.62
C ARG A 375 -5.79 -3.29 -19.22
N MET A 376 -5.55 -4.44 -18.57
CA MET A 376 -6.59 -5.33 -18.06
C MET A 376 -7.52 -4.60 -17.09
N TYR A 377 -6.94 -3.83 -16.16
CA TYR A 377 -7.68 -3.00 -15.23
C TYR A 377 -8.48 -1.95 -15.98
N GLY A 378 -7.87 -1.19 -16.90
CA GLY A 378 -8.57 -0.22 -17.76
C GLY A 378 -9.76 -0.80 -18.52
N SER A 379 -9.68 -2.04 -18.99
CA SER A 379 -10.78 -2.71 -19.71
C SER A 379 -11.80 -3.42 -18.83
N CYS A 380 -11.59 -3.52 -17.51
CA CYS A 380 -12.53 -4.15 -16.58
C CYS A 380 -12.62 -3.35 -15.28
N ASP A 381 -13.74 -2.65 -15.11
CA ASP A 381 -14.00 -1.72 -14.00
C ASP A 381 -14.18 -2.42 -12.64
N ARG A 382 -14.40 -3.74 -12.65
CA ARG A 382 -14.71 -4.55 -11.47
C ARG A 382 -13.65 -5.59 -11.13
N VAL A 383 -12.42 -5.46 -11.65
CA VAL A 383 -11.31 -6.38 -11.30
C VAL A 383 -11.10 -6.47 -9.78
N LEU A 384 -11.24 -5.37 -9.04
CA LEU A 384 -11.08 -5.35 -7.58
C LEU A 384 -12.21 -6.06 -6.82
N ASP A 385 -13.35 -6.34 -7.46
CA ASP A 385 -14.44 -7.11 -6.85
C ASP A 385 -14.16 -8.62 -6.95
N LEU A 386 -13.28 -9.05 -7.87
CA LEU A 386 -13.03 -10.45 -8.16
C LEU A 386 -12.47 -11.25 -6.97
N PRO A 387 -11.52 -10.74 -6.16
CA PRO A 387 -11.04 -11.46 -4.98
C PRO A 387 -12.17 -11.81 -4.02
N ALA A 388 -13.06 -10.85 -3.73
CA ALA A 388 -14.21 -11.08 -2.86
C ALA A 388 -15.19 -12.10 -3.47
N LEU A 389 -15.47 -12.00 -4.78
CA LEU A 389 -16.29 -12.98 -5.50
C LEU A 389 -15.70 -14.40 -5.49
N ALA A 390 -14.37 -14.50 -5.47
CA ALA A 390 -13.64 -15.76 -5.35
C ALA A 390 -13.59 -16.31 -3.90
N GLY A 391 -14.12 -15.56 -2.92
CA GLY A 391 -14.01 -15.89 -1.50
C GLY A 391 -12.57 -15.79 -0.99
N HIS A 392 -11.82 -14.79 -1.47
CA HIS A 392 -10.51 -14.41 -0.94
C HIS A 392 -10.68 -13.21 0.01
N GLY A 393 -10.16 -13.36 1.23
CA GLY A 393 -10.33 -12.40 2.32
C GLY A 393 -11.67 -12.54 3.05
N GLU A 394 -11.65 -12.41 4.38
CA GLU A 394 -12.85 -12.32 5.24
C GLU A 394 -13.40 -10.89 5.24
N MET A 395 -13.62 -10.28 4.06
CA MET A 395 -14.32 -9.01 4.02
C MET A 395 -15.80 -9.27 4.27
N ASN A 396 -16.31 -8.83 5.42
CA ASN A 396 -17.73 -8.80 5.80
C ASN A 396 -18.61 -7.95 4.86
N THR A 397 -18.13 -7.57 3.67
CA THR A 397 -18.96 -6.96 2.64
C THR A 397 -19.89 -8.05 2.11
N LEU A 398 -21.18 -7.91 2.42
CA LEU A 398 -22.23 -8.77 1.88
C LEU A 398 -21.99 -8.97 0.38
N PRO A 399 -22.13 -10.20 -0.14
CA PRO A 399 -22.01 -10.44 -1.57
C PRO A 399 -22.98 -9.48 -2.26
N ALA A 400 -22.42 -8.55 -3.04
CA ALA A 400 -23.21 -7.67 -3.87
C ALA A 400 -24.17 -8.56 -4.67
N SER A 401 -25.46 -8.33 -4.46
CA SER A 401 -26.58 -8.95 -5.16
C SER A 401 -26.22 -9.33 -6.60
N LYS A 402 -26.35 -10.61 -6.99
CA LYS A 402 -26.25 -11.16 -8.35
C LYS A 402 -25.92 -10.11 -9.43
N VAL A 403 -24.67 -9.64 -9.49
CA VAL A 403 -24.27 -8.68 -10.53
C VAL A 403 -23.70 -9.50 -11.67
N ASP A 404 -24.40 -9.52 -12.82
CA ASP A 404 -23.89 -10.10 -14.06
C ASP A 404 -22.50 -9.50 -14.36
N PHE A 405 -21.48 -10.35 -14.30
CA PHE A 405 -20.09 -9.98 -14.54
C PHE A 405 -19.68 -10.50 -15.92
N SER A 406 -19.59 -9.59 -16.90
CA SER A 406 -19.10 -9.89 -18.25
C SER A 406 -17.68 -9.38 -18.42
N VAL A 407 -16.77 -10.26 -18.83
CA VAL A 407 -15.38 -9.92 -19.17
C VAL A 407 -15.23 -9.88 -20.69
N SER A 408 -14.57 -8.84 -21.21
CA SER A 408 -14.27 -8.76 -22.65
C SER A 408 -13.13 -9.72 -23.03
N GLY A 409 -13.13 -10.20 -24.27
CA GLY A 409 -12.02 -11.04 -24.78
C GLY A 409 -10.65 -10.32 -24.73
N GLU A 410 -10.63 -8.99 -24.87
CA GLU A 410 -9.42 -8.19 -24.73
C GLU A 410 -8.89 -8.21 -23.29
N THR A 411 -9.77 -8.12 -22.29
CA THR A 411 -9.39 -8.24 -20.87
C THR A 411 -8.75 -9.60 -20.58
N VAL A 412 -9.32 -10.68 -21.12
CA VAL A 412 -8.76 -12.04 -20.99
C VAL A 412 -7.41 -12.14 -21.67
N ARG A 413 -7.25 -11.56 -22.87
CA ARG A 413 -5.96 -11.52 -23.57
C ARG A 413 -4.88 -10.83 -22.72
N GLN A 414 -5.20 -9.68 -22.13
CA GLN A 414 -4.27 -8.99 -21.23
C GLN A 414 -3.93 -9.83 -20.00
N ALA A 415 -4.89 -10.56 -19.43
CA ALA A 415 -4.64 -11.46 -18.29
C ALA A 415 -3.62 -12.57 -18.63
N TRP A 416 -3.68 -13.14 -19.83
CA TRP A 416 -2.66 -14.10 -20.29
C TRP A 416 -1.29 -13.44 -20.48
N LEU A 417 -1.24 -12.23 -21.03
CA LEU A 417 0.02 -11.50 -21.20
C LEU A 417 0.67 -11.11 -19.86
N VAL A 418 -0.12 -10.88 -18.81
CA VAL A 418 0.39 -10.71 -17.43
C VAL A 418 1.16 -11.96 -17.00
N LEU A 419 0.56 -13.14 -17.19
CA LEU A 419 1.19 -14.42 -16.83
C LEU A 419 2.44 -14.70 -17.66
N ASP A 420 2.36 -14.50 -18.98
CA ASP A 420 3.49 -14.73 -19.88
C ASP A 420 4.69 -13.88 -19.46
N SER A 421 4.46 -12.58 -19.22
CA SER A 421 5.50 -11.65 -18.78
C SER A 421 6.04 -11.99 -17.39
N ALA A 422 5.17 -12.37 -16.44
CA ALA A 422 5.60 -12.82 -15.11
C ALA A 422 6.48 -14.09 -15.18
N SER A 423 6.14 -15.03 -16.06
CA SER A 423 6.87 -16.28 -16.21
C SER A 423 8.26 -16.10 -16.85
N MET A 424 8.42 -15.12 -17.75
CA MET A 424 9.69 -14.79 -18.39
C MET A 424 10.74 -14.28 -17.39
N ARG A 425 10.31 -13.62 -16.30
CA ARG A 425 11.20 -13.15 -15.23
C ARG A 425 12.08 -14.28 -14.70
N SER A 426 11.47 -15.44 -14.43
CA SER A 426 12.17 -16.61 -13.87
C SER A 426 13.23 -17.17 -14.82
N GLN A 427 13.17 -16.84 -16.12
CA GLN A 427 14.13 -17.30 -17.12
C GLN A 427 15.30 -16.32 -17.33
N GLN A 428 15.08 -15.03 -17.12
CA GLN A 428 16.07 -13.99 -17.42
C GLN A 428 17.03 -13.70 -16.27
N HIS A 429 16.61 -13.88 -15.02
CA HIS A 429 17.42 -13.51 -13.87
C HIS A 429 18.21 -14.71 -13.31
N SER A 430 19.52 -14.73 -13.59
CA SER A 430 20.48 -15.71 -13.03
C SER A 430 20.92 -15.37 -11.60
N LYS A 431 20.80 -14.10 -11.22
CA LYS A 431 20.80 -13.63 -9.83
C LYS A 431 19.35 -13.69 -9.36
N ASP A 432 19.09 -14.01 -8.10
CA ASP A 432 17.73 -14.11 -7.54
C ASP A 432 17.34 -12.73 -6.95
N PRO A 433 16.83 -11.75 -7.74
CA PRO A 433 16.41 -10.47 -7.19
C PRO A 433 15.16 -10.65 -6.32
N LEU A 434 14.93 -9.69 -5.44
CA LEU A 434 13.69 -9.61 -4.67
C LEU A 434 12.49 -9.60 -5.63
N CYS A 435 11.52 -10.48 -5.39
CA CYS A 435 10.31 -10.54 -6.19
C CYS A 435 9.57 -9.19 -6.12
N PRO A 436 9.24 -8.54 -7.26
CA PRO A 436 8.53 -7.27 -7.25
C PRO A 436 7.22 -7.35 -6.47
N ILE A 437 6.93 -6.30 -5.70
CA ILE A 437 5.85 -6.29 -4.71
C ILE A 437 4.45 -6.28 -5.32
N TRP A 438 4.31 -5.83 -6.58
CA TRP A 438 3.04 -5.85 -7.30
C TRP A 438 2.71 -7.22 -7.92
N LEU A 439 3.73 -8.05 -8.17
CA LEU A 439 3.60 -9.24 -9.02
C LEU A 439 2.59 -10.28 -8.50
N PRO A 440 2.55 -10.60 -7.19
CA PRO A 440 1.54 -11.53 -6.65
C PRO A 440 0.10 -11.10 -6.97
N ILE A 441 -0.20 -9.82 -6.75
CA ILE A 441 -1.56 -9.28 -6.88
C ILE A 441 -1.98 -9.24 -8.35
N VAL A 442 -1.11 -8.79 -9.25
CA VAL A 442 -1.44 -8.70 -10.68
C VAL A 442 -1.66 -10.08 -11.30
N VAL A 443 -0.84 -11.07 -10.94
CA VAL A 443 -0.98 -12.46 -11.42
C VAL A 443 -2.24 -13.09 -10.84
N PHE A 444 -2.53 -12.85 -9.56
CA PHE A 444 -3.75 -13.33 -8.93
C PHE A 444 -5.00 -12.75 -9.60
N HIS A 445 -5.07 -11.44 -9.80
CA HIS A 445 -6.18 -10.78 -10.50
C HIS A 445 -6.34 -11.30 -11.93
N ALA A 446 -5.24 -11.47 -12.68
CA ALA A 446 -5.27 -12.03 -14.02
C ALA A 446 -5.86 -13.46 -14.03
N GLY A 447 -5.48 -14.30 -13.07
CA GLY A 447 -6.08 -15.62 -12.90
C GLY A 447 -7.59 -15.56 -12.62
N LEU A 448 -8.04 -14.59 -11.82
CA LEU A 448 -9.46 -14.39 -11.54
C LEU A 448 -10.25 -13.87 -12.76
N VAL A 449 -9.67 -13.02 -13.59
CA VAL A 449 -10.28 -12.58 -14.86
C VAL A 449 -10.55 -13.79 -15.77
N VAL A 450 -9.55 -14.66 -15.92
CA VAL A 450 -9.69 -15.90 -16.72
C VAL A 450 -10.73 -16.84 -16.10
N TRP A 451 -10.73 -16.97 -14.77
CA TRP A 451 -11.73 -17.76 -14.06
C TRP A 451 -13.15 -17.29 -14.35
N VAL A 452 -13.43 -15.99 -14.25
CA VAL A 452 -14.78 -15.47 -14.46
C VAL A 452 -15.24 -15.64 -15.90
N GLU A 453 -14.40 -15.39 -16.90
CA GLU A 453 -14.80 -15.59 -18.29
C GLU A 453 -15.16 -17.06 -18.58
N HIS A 454 -14.41 -18.01 -18.00
CA HIS A 454 -14.71 -19.43 -18.13
C HIS A 454 -15.91 -19.88 -17.29
N GLY A 455 -16.20 -19.19 -16.18
CA GLY A 455 -17.33 -19.49 -15.29
C GLY A 455 -18.66 -18.90 -15.78
N SER A 456 -18.63 -17.75 -16.46
CA SER A 456 -19.80 -17.05 -17.01
C SER A 456 -20.29 -17.63 -18.34
N GLY A 457 -19.60 -18.63 -18.90
CA GLY A 457 -19.99 -19.36 -20.10
C GLY A 457 -21.28 -20.16 -19.90
N ARG A 458 -22.42 -19.53 -20.22
CA ARG A 458 -23.76 -20.15 -20.32
C ARG A 458 -23.70 -21.47 -21.11
N GLY A 459 -23.93 -22.59 -20.45
CA GLY A 459 -24.25 -23.86 -21.11
C GLY A 459 -23.81 -25.11 -20.36
N GLN A 460 -24.79 -25.84 -19.82
CA GLN A 460 -24.71 -27.11 -19.07
C GLN A 460 -24.02 -28.32 -19.75
N ASN A 461 -23.20 -28.14 -20.80
CA ASN A 461 -22.69 -29.29 -21.56
C ASN A 461 -21.17 -29.49 -21.38
N ASN A 462 -20.80 -30.47 -20.56
CA ASN A 462 -19.53 -31.23 -20.54
C ASN A 462 -18.17 -30.49 -20.45
N THR A 463 -18.12 -29.16 -20.27
CA THR A 463 -16.85 -28.41 -20.20
C THR A 463 -16.30 -28.17 -18.79
N ALA A 464 -17.00 -28.59 -17.73
CA ALA A 464 -16.58 -28.38 -16.33
C ALA A 464 -15.17 -28.93 -16.00
N TYR A 465 -14.74 -30.01 -16.67
CA TYR A 465 -13.39 -30.58 -16.51
C TYR A 465 -12.28 -29.76 -17.20
N ARG A 466 -12.61 -28.85 -18.14
CA ARG A 466 -11.64 -27.99 -18.84
C ARG A 466 -11.30 -26.73 -18.03
N GLY A 467 -12.25 -26.22 -17.23
CA GLY A 467 -12.07 -25.01 -16.41
C GLY A 467 -11.05 -25.16 -15.28
N ALA A 468 -10.94 -26.34 -14.66
CA ALA A 468 -10.01 -26.58 -13.55
C ALA A 468 -8.52 -26.42 -13.93
N LYS A 469 -8.15 -26.82 -15.16
CA LYS A 469 -6.75 -26.78 -15.62
C LYS A 469 -6.28 -25.39 -16.03
N ILE A 470 -7.20 -24.46 -16.30
CA ILE A 470 -6.83 -23.15 -16.84
C ILE A 470 -6.20 -22.21 -15.81
N LEU A 471 -6.50 -22.44 -14.53
CA LEU A 471 -5.93 -21.67 -13.42
C LEU A 471 -4.58 -22.22 -12.95
N LEU A 472 -4.20 -23.43 -13.38
CA LEU A 472 -2.97 -24.09 -12.96
C LEU A 472 -1.70 -23.26 -13.27
N PRO A 473 -1.55 -22.63 -14.44
CA PRO A 473 -0.37 -21.80 -14.72
C PRO A 473 -0.22 -20.62 -13.75
N PHE A 474 -1.31 -19.91 -13.44
CA PHE A 474 -1.32 -18.80 -12.47
C PHE A 474 -0.96 -19.27 -11.07
N LYS A 475 -1.52 -20.42 -10.66
CA LYS A 475 -1.19 -21.06 -9.39
C LYS A 475 0.30 -21.37 -9.28
N ILE A 476 0.87 -22.04 -10.28
CA ILE A 476 2.30 -22.41 -10.30
C ILE A 476 3.19 -21.17 -10.19
N GLU A 477 2.83 -20.09 -10.90
CA GLU A 477 3.61 -18.86 -10.84
C GLU A 477 3.56 -18.19 -9.47
N LEU A 478 2.39 -18.16 -8.81
CA LEU A 478 2.25 -17.65 -7.45
C LEU A 478 3.00 -18.50 -6.41
N GLU A 479 3.01 -19.83 -6.55
CA GLU A 479 3.75 -20.75 -5.67
C GLU A 479 5.27 -20.52 -5.70
N ARG A 480 5.79 -19.97 -6.79
CA ARG A 480 7.23 -19.66 -6.93
C ARG A 480 7.64 -18.39 -6.20
N MET A 481 6.69 -17.48 -5.97
CA MET A 481 6.96 -16.18 -5.35
C MET A 481 7.08 -16.33 -3.82
N PRO A 482 8.00 -15.61 -3.16
CA PRO A 482 8.29 -15.79 -1.74
C PRO A 482 7.28 -15.13 -0.80
N TRP A 483 6.40 -14.27 -1.32
CA TRP A 483 5.53 -13.42 -0.51
C TRP A 483 4.45 -14.22 0.27
N PRO A 484 4.19 -13.91 1.55
CA PRO A 484 3.22 -14.65 2.36
C PRO A 484 1.80 -14.72 1.77
N CYS A 485 1.30 -13.62 1.19
CA CYS A 485 -0.02 -13.54 0.57
C CYS A 485 -0.24 -14.56 -0.57
N CYS A 486 0.84 -14.98 -1.24
CA CYS A 486 0.76 -15.97 -2.32
C CYS A 486 0.13 -17.29 -1.85
N ARG A 487 0.35 -17.69 -0.60
CA ARG A 487 -0.22 -18.93 -0.05
C ARG A 487 -1.75 -18.92 -0.06
N GLU A 488 -2.34 -17.81 0.37
CA GLU A 488 -3.79 -17.64 0.37
C GLU A 488 -4.34 -17.52 -1.06
N MET A 489 -3.65 -16.79 -1.93
CA MET A 489 -4.03 -16.66 -3.34
C MET A 489 -4.02 -18.02 -4.05
N VAL A 490 -2.98 -18.83 -3.84
CA VAL A 490 -2.85 -20.21 -4.35
C VAL A 490 -3.95 -21.12 -3.81
N ALA A 491 -4.27 -21.01 -2.51
CA ALA A 491 -5.36 -21.76 -1.90
C ALA A 491 -6.70 -21.37 -2.54
N THR A 492 -6.93 -20.08 -2.80
CA THR A 492 -8.12 -19.60 -3.51
C THR A 492 -8.21 -20.18 -4.91
N LEU A 493 -7.16 -20.06 -5.74
CA LEU A 493 -7.17 -20.61 -7.09
C LEU A 493 -7.38 -22.14 -7.10
N SER A 494 -6.80 -22.85 -6.12
CA SER A 494 -7.01 -24.29 -5.96
C SER A 494 -8.47 -24.64 -5.63
N ARG A 495 -9.13 -23.86 -4.75
CA ARG A 495 -10.55 -24.02 -4.46
C ARG A 495 -11.41 -23.77 -5.68
N LEU A 496 -11.11 -22.73 -6.46
CA LEU A 496 -11.84 -22.40 -7.69
C LEU A 496 -11.66 -23.49 -8.76
N ALA A 497 -10.46 -24.05 -8.88
CA ALA A 497 -10.19 -25.15 -9.80
C ALA A 497 -10.87 -26.47 -9.38
N ALA A 498 -11.05 -26.70 -8.07
CA ALA A 498 -11.64 -27.92 -7.54
C ALA A 498 -13.18 -27.92 -7.50
N LYS A 499 -13.80 -26.73 -7.38
CA LYS A 499 -15.27 -26.62 -7.39
C LYS A 499 -15.78 -26.81 -8.82
N PRO A 500 -16.63 -27.82 -9.12
CA PRO A 500 -17.43 -27.76 -10.33
C PRO A 500 -18.24 -26.46 -10.25
N THR A 501 -18.21 -25.65 -11.31
CA THR A 501 -18.89 -24.36 -11.40
C THR A 501 -20.31 -24.52 -10.88
N VAL A 502 -20.53 -24.13 -9.63
CA VAL A 502 -21.86 -24.12 -9.04
C VAL A 502 -22.60 -23.12 -9.90
N ALA A 503 -23.71 -23.57 -10.49
CA ALA A 503 -24.61 -22.68 -11.17
C ALA A 503 -24.82 -21.48 -10.23
N ILE A 504 -24.43 -20.30 -10.70
CA ILE A 504 -24.97 -19.08 -10.13
C ILE A 504 -26.44 -19.18 -10.50
N ASP A 505 -27.25 -19.76 -9.60
CA ASP A 505 -28.67 -19.97 -9.84
C ASP A 505 -29.26 -18.62 -10.20
N VAL A 506 -29.71 -18.51 -11.46
CA VAL A 506 -30.18 -17.29 -12.14
C VAL A 506 -31.26 -16.60 -11.33
#